data_AF-J0STY5-F1
#
_entry.id   AF-J0STY5-F1
#
_cell.length_a   1.000
_cell.length_b   1.000
_cell.length_c   1.000
_cell.angle_alpha   90.00
_cell.angle_beta   90.00
_cell.angle_gamma   90.00
#
_symmetry.space_group_name_H-M   'P 1'
#
loop_
_entity.id
_entity.type
_entity.pdbx_description
1 polymer ?
#
loop_
_entity_poly.entity_id
_entity_poly.type
_entity_poly.pdbx_seq_one_letter_code
_entity_poly.pdbx_strand_id
1 'polypeptide(L)'
;MMSCVSAETCTPWYCVMSDPFFWDSVKYPTGLVDMVHVGWVQRLLRSADWMGFPGPEPDLVIDGQTRVEAHARRVFDKFVELGIEYVAEPTDSEPGAQRIRPVNEVLKFGKATCVDLCVAFCCAALDAGIYPLILTVTADGGQRRHAIVVVPMERQWAMGCDVLIEEGFSRESMMPGGEDLKDLLVEFVGDPGGSWLAIDVAQVTGSGAGWGVALSRGAAYIRDWEWDVLVDIGGLRSRFPDRALPPGGHIEKVLTPAHTPLPIEFTPLQLIRARHAIVPFQEGPEIQQLRTWATRMPEEAARHEGDGDIAVAVVTGAGGTGKTRMAVQLCDEFSQKGWYTGFLPSTTEITDAELSALVEVVTELLVVVDYAEEARRGLVARVFRALQDRKTATRIVLTARGTDQWWDSFRSRMEQDGIDLSRTLKISNLGRLQQGVETRLLADLYERAVEVFSQCMNLNRPSNSVVPDDLGETALDVVLQAWSKVCSERVDSTAMLSDRSELYERVLEIEFAQWRKAPILAEVSNRHLHRAAATLSLVSPASDEEQVDAALSVLPEWNSEHLRRGRFAELLVQALLRTDSEKPICLQPDPVADHLILTVFGNNPELLDAILLRNEGVGCGC
;
A
#
# COMPACT_ATOMS: atom_id res chain seq x y z
N MET A 1 30.83 46.90 -30.01
CA MET A 1 31.53 45.80 -30.71
C MET A 1 30.60 44.61 -30.68
N MET A 2 30.03 44.26 -31.83
CA MET A 2 29.31 43.01 -32.03
C MET A 2 30.27 41.83 -31.83
N SER A 3 29.81 40.78 -31.16
CA SER A 3 30.23 39.42 -31.49
C SER A 3 29.02 38.51 -31.37
N CYS A 4 28.51 38.13 -32.53
CA CYS A 4 27.60 37.01 -32.73
C CYS A 4 28.23 35.72 -32.19
N VAL A 5 27.44 34.94 -31.44
CA VAL A 5 27.60 33.48 -31.38
C VAL A 5 26.21 32.88 -31.53
N SER A 6 26.18 31.85 -32.36
CA SER A 6 25.10 31.17 -33.06
C SER A 6 23.89 30.74 -32.21
N ALA A 7 22.71 30.93 -32.80
CA ALA A 7 21.52 30.16 -32.53
C ALA A 7 21.74 28.72 -33.03
N GLU A 8 21.82 27.76 -32.12
CA GLU A 8 21.55 26.32 -32.29
C GLU A 8 21.84 25.67 -30.92
N THR A 9 21.01 24.70 -30.52
CA THR A 9 21.01 23.96 -29.24
C THR A 9 20.38 24.65 -28.01
N CYS A 10 19.07 24.86 -28.07
CA CYS A 10 18.20 24.77 -26.89
C CYS A 10 16.99 23.91 -27.26
N THR A 11 17.05 22.60 -27.00
CA THR A 11 15.88 21.72 -27.02
C THR A 11 15.12 21.88 -25.69
N PRO A 12 13.84 22.27 -25.69
CA PRO A 12 13.12 22.64 -24.47
C PRO A 12 12.30 21.48 -23.88
N TRP A 13 12.90 20.32 -23.56
CA TRP A 13 12.15 19.20 -22.94
C TRP A 13 12.94 18.32 -21.95
N TYR A 14 14.22 18.62 -21.69
CA TYR A 14 14.99 17.93 -20.65
C TYR A 14 15.19 18.82 -19.44
N CYS A 15 14.12 18.99 -18.68
CA CYS A 15 14.20 19.37 -17.29
C CYS A 15 13.09 18.61 -16.55
N VAL A 16 13.49 17.84 -15.54
CA VAL A 16 12.62 17.45 -14.41
C VAL A 16 11.56 16.38 -14.75
N MET A 17 11.95 15.09 -14.81
CA MET A 17 11.01 13.99 -14.52
C MET A 17 10.70 14.00 -13.01
N SER A 18 10.10 15.07 -12.50
CA SER A 18 9.75 15.23 -11.08
C SER A 18 8.30 15.68 -10.87
N ASP A 19 7.54 15.82 -11.96
CA ASP A 19 6.09 15.96 -11.92
C ASP A 19 5.43 14.74 -12.60
N PRO A 20 4.37 14.15 -12.03
CA PRO A 20 3.68 13.04 -12.66
C PRO A 20 3.06 13.44 -14.00
N PHE A 21 3.25 12.63 -15.04
CA PHE A 21 2.89 12.97 -16.41
C PHE A 21 1.38 13.19 -16.58
N PHE A 22 1.01 14.43 -16.88
CA PHE A 22 -0.35 14.85 -17.20
C PHE A 22 -0.50 14.91 -18.72
N TRP A 23 -1.26 13.97 -19.28
CA TRP A 23 -1.51 13.91 -20.71
C TRP A 23 -2.76 14.70 -21.07
N ASP A 24 -2.72 15.44 -22.19
CA ASP A 24 -3.84 16.21 -22.72
C ASP A 24 -3.97 15.90 -24.23
N SER A 25 -5.06 15.22 -24.61
CA SER A 25 -5.30 14.76 -25.98
C SER A 25 -5.51 15.92 -26.96
N VAL A 26 -5.91 17.10 -26.47
CA VAL A 26 -6.19 18.30 -27.27
C VAL A 26 -4.93 19.13 -27.48
N LYS A 27 -4.22 19.44 -26.39
CA LYS A 27 -3.05 20.34 -26.45
C LYS A 27 -1.75 19.62 -26.80
N TYR A 28 -1.59 18.37 -26.36
CA TYR A 28 -0.34 17.62 -26.52
C TYR A 28 -0.59 16.12 -26.76
N PRO A 29 -1.27 15.76 -27.86
CA PRO A 29 -1.69 14.38 -28.15
C PRO A 29 -0.52 13.40 -28.17
N THR A 30 0.59 13.76 -28.79
CA THR A 30 1.78 12.90 -28.91
C THR A 30 2.48 12.64 -27.59
N GLY A 31 2.17 13.40 -26.53
CA GLY A 31 2.80 13.27 -25.23
C GLY A 31 2.67 11.87 -24.61
N LEU A 32 1.64 11.11 -24.95
CA LEU A 32 1.50 9.71 -24.55
C LEU A 32 2.76 8.89 -24.80
N VAL A 33 3.50 9.20 -25.87
CA VAL A 33 4.74 8.51 -26.21
C VAL A 33 5.74 8.58 -25.07
N ASP A 34 5.80 9.71 -24.35
CA ASP A 34 6.78 9.97 -23.29
C ASP A 34 6.67 8.98 -22.14
N MET A 35 5.51 8.31 -21.99
CA MET A 35 5.25 7.29 -20.98
C MET A 35 5.50 5.85 -21.44
N VAL A 36 5.70 5.62 -22.74
CA VAL A 36 5.93 4.29 -23.30
C VAL A 36 7.42 4.05 -23.45
N HIS A 37 7.98 3.06 -22.77
CA HIS A 37 9.43 2.87 -22.70
C HIS A 37 9.88 1.45 -23.05
N VAL A 38 11.00 1.36 -23.77
CA VAL A 38 11.54 0.10 -24.30
C VAL A 38 12.46 -0.57 -23.27
N GLY A 39 12.21 -1.85 -23.03
CA GLY A 39 12.85 -2.75 -22.07
C GLY A 39 12.35 -2.56 -20.64
N TRP A 40 11.36 -1.71 -20.40
CA TRP A 40 10.94 -1.38 -19.04
C TRP A 40 10.16 -2.50 -18.37
N VAL A 41 9.25 -3.16 -19.08
CA VAL A 41 8.48 -4.28 -18.52
C VAL A 41 9.43 -5.41 -18.12
N GLN A 42 10.42 -5.70 -18.96
CA GLN A 42 11.49 -6.67 -18.64
C GLN A 42 12.29 -6.30 -17.38
N ARG A 43 12.62 -5.02 -17.19
CA ARG A 43 13.43 -4.55 -16.05
C ARG A 43 12.65 -4.46 -14.75
N LEU A 44 11.34 -4.22 -14.83
CA LEU A 44 10.46 -3.98 -13.67
C LEU A 44 9.82 -5.26 -13.12
N LEU A 45 9.59 -6.26 -13.96
CA LEU A 45 9.05 -7.54 -13.53
C LEU A 45 10.12 -8.42 -12.88
N ARG A 46 9.68 -9.27 -11.94
CA ARG A 46 10.53 -10.35 -11.43
C ARG A 46 10.77 -11.36 -12.54
N SER A 47 11.89 -12.07 -12.47
CA SER A 47 12.24 -13.08 -13.49
C SER A 47 11.16 -14.16 -13.69
N ALA A 48 10.39 -14.50 -12.66
CA ALA A 48 9.29 -15.46 -12.75
C ALA A 48 8.11 -14.90 -13.55
N ASP A 49 7.75 -13.63 -13.30
CA ASP A 49 6.62 -12.95 -13.95
C ASP A 49 6.94 -12.60 -15.40
N TRP A 50 8.19 -12.20 -15.67
CA TRP A 50 8.70 -11.97 -17.03
C TRP A 50 8.77 -13.25 -17.87
N MET A 51 8.93 -14.42 -17.25
CA MET A 51 9.05 -15.68 -17.99
C MET A 51 7.82 -15.90 -18.87
N GLY A 52 8.06 -16.09 -20.17
CA GLY A 52 7.03 -16.33 -21.16
C GLY A 52 6.51 -15.07 -21.86
N PHE A 53 7.00 -13.87 -21.56
CA PHE A 53 6.84 -12.74 -22.48
C PHE A 53 7.60 -13.00 -23.79
N PRO A 54 7.06 -12.59 -24.95
CA PRO A 54 7.80 -12.67 -26.21
C PRO A 54 8.93 -11.64 -26.24
N GLY A 55 10.07 -12.00 -26.84
CA GLY A 55 11.16 -11.07 -27.13
C GLY A 55 11.11 -10.57 -28.58
N PRO A 56 12.05 -9.69 -28.99
CA PRO A 56 12.13 -9.25 -30.37
C PRO A 56 12.77 -10.38 -31.20
N GLU A 57 11.95 -11.27 -31.77
CA GLU A 57 12.44 -12.28 -32.72
C GLU A 57 12.88 -11.57 -34.03
N PRO A 58 14.00 -11.99 -34.67
CA PRO A 58 14.44 -11.42 -35.95
C PRO A 58 13.40 -11.56 -37.07
N ASP A 59 12.49 -12.52 -36.92
CA ASP A 59 11.64 -13.05 -37.98
C ASP A 59 10.15 -13.04 -37.55
N LEU A 60 9.63 -11.89 -37.10
CA LEU A 60 8.18 -11.72 -36.84
C LEU A 60 7.34 -11.85 -38.12
N VAL A 61 7.97 -11.81 -39.30
CA VAL A 61 7.35 -12.05 -40.61
C VAL A 61 8.23 -13.04 -41.39
N ILE A 62 7.79 -14.30 -41.53
CA ILE A 62 8.47 -15.34 -42.33
C ILE A 62 7.55 -15.77 -43.46
N ASP A 63 8.05 -15.79 -44.71
CA ASP A 63 7.33 -16.29 -45.89
C ASP A 63 5.91 -15.69 -46.08
N GLY A 64 5.71 -14.43 -45.67
CA GLY A 64 4.43 -13.72 -45.75
C GLY A 64 3.43 -14.06 -44.63
N GLN A 65 3.83 -14.85 -43.62
CA GLN A 65 3.05 -15.09 -42.41
C GLN A 65 3.60 -14.27 -41.24
N THR A 66 2.78 -13.38 -40.70
CA THR A 66 3.14 -12.51 -39.58
C THR A 66 2.79 -13.18 -38.25
N ARG A 67 3.74 -13.21 -37.31
CA ARG A 67 3.56 -13.73 -35.95
C ARG A 67 3.09 -12.66 -34.96
N VAL A 68 2.80 -11.46 -35.46
CA VAL A 68 2.41 -10.28 -34.66
C VAL A 68 1.18 -10.57 -33.80
N GLU A 69 0.14 -11.20 -34.35
CA GLU A 69 -1.06 -11.57 -33.57
C GLU A 69 -0.70 -12.53 -32.44
N ALA A 70 0.10 -13.56 -32.70
CA ALA A 70 0.51 -14.53 -31.70
C ALA A 70 1.34 -13.87 -30.57
N HIS A 71 2.22 -12.92 -30.91
CA HIS A 71 3.00 -12.18 -29.92
C HIS A 71 2.12 -11.21 -29.12
N ALA A 72 1.25 -10.45 -29.79
CA ALA A 72 0.32 -9.52 -29.14
C ALA A 72 -0.62 -10.26 -28.17
N ARG A 73 -1.14 -11.42 -28.60
CA ARG A 73 -1.91 -12.32 -27.75
C ARG A 73 -1.09 -12.80 -26.55
N ARG A 74 0.16 -13.19 -26.76
CA ARG A 74 1.02 -13.65 -25.66
C ARG A 74 1.30 -12.55 -24.65
N VAL A 75 1.52 -11.31 -25.10
CA VAL A 75 1.62 -10.14 -24.21
C VAL A 75 0.30 -9.95 -23.44
N PHE A 76 -0.84 -10.04 -24.12
CA PHE A 76 -2.16 -9.92 -23.49
C PHE A 76 -2.39 -10.99 -22.41
N ASP A 77 -2.14 -12.26 -22.74
CA ASP A 77 -2.29 -13.39 -21.82
C ASP A 77 -1.37 -13.22 -20.60
N LYS A 78 -0.15 -12.72 -20.79
CA LYS A 78 0.75 -12.38 -19.67
C LYS A 78 0.19 -11.24 -18.81
N PHE A 79 -0.44 -10.22 -19.39
CA PHE A 79 -1.10 -9.17 -18.61
C PHE A 79 -2.30 -9.71 -17.80
N VAL A 80 -3.01 -10.72 -18.30
CA VAL A 80 -4.03 -11.45 -17.52
C VAL A 80 -3.39 -12.17 -16.33
N GLU A 81 -2.26 -12.85 -16.55
CA GLU A 81 -1.52 -13.54 -15.48
C GLU A 81 -0.98 -12.59 -14.39
N LEU A 82 -0.72 -11.32 -14.73
CA LEU A 82 -0.30 -10.29 -13.77
C LEU A 82 -1.43 -9.86 -12.81
N GLY A 83 -2.69 -10.23 -13.08
CA GLY A 83 -3.81 -9.96 -12.18
C GLY A 83 -4.11 -8.47 -11.97
N ILE A 84 -3.92 -7.65 -13.01
CA ILE A 84 -4.15 -6.20 -12.93
C ILE A 84 -5.65 -5.92 -12.78
N GLU A 85 -6.01 -5.11 -11.80
CA GLU A 85 -7.36 -4.62 -11.51
C GLU A 85 -7.64 -3.29 -12.22
N TYR A 86 -8.85 -3.14 -12.73
CA TYR A 86 -9.29 -1.86 -13.32
C TYR A 86 -9.68 -0.88 -12.21
N VAL A 87 -9.12 0.34 -12.27
CA VAL A 87 -9.42 1.42 -11.31
C VAL A 87 -9.93 2.67 -12.03
N ALA A 88 -10.60 3.53 -11.28
CA ALA A 88 -11.08 4.81 -11.79
C ALA A 88 -9.92 5.74 -12.18
N GLU A 89 -10.23 6.69 -13.06
CA GLU A 89 -9.32 7.79 -13.40
C GLU A 89 -8.93 8.59 -12.14
N PRO A 90 -7.70 9.12 -12.08
CA PRO A 90 -7.29 10.04 -11.02
C PRO A 90 -8.29 11.19 -10.85
N THR A 91 -8.48 11.63 -9.61
CA THR A 91 -9.52 12.60 -9.23
C THR A 91 -9.32 14.02 -9.78
N ASP A 92 -8.16 14.31 -10.37
CA ASP A 92 -7.85 15.56 -11.06
C ASP A 92 -7.86 15.43 -12.59
N SER A 93 -8.45 14.35 -13.11
CA SER A 93 -8.63 14.17 -14.57
C SER A 93 -9.71 15.09 -15.10
N GLU A 94 -9.50 15.61 -16.31
CA GLU A 94 -10.39 16.54 -17.00
C GLU A 94 -10.90 15.93 -18.32
N PRO A 95 -11.92 16.53 -18.96
CA PRO A 95 -12.29 16.17 -20.29
C PRO A 95 -11.16 16.18 -21.33
N GLY A 96 -10.69 15.01 -21.77
CA GLY A 96 -9.59 14.85 -22.74
C GLY A 96 -8.19 14.90 -22.10
N ALA A 97 -8.09 14.97 -20.77
CA ALA A 97 -6.80 15.02 -20.09
C ALA A 97 -6.79 14.18 -18.82
N GLN A 98 -5.71 13.42 -18.60
CA GLN A 98 -5.59 12.49 -17.49
C GLN A 98 -4.14 12.39 -17.04
N ARG A 99 -3.90 12.23 -15.73
CA ARG A 99 -2.63 11.68 -15.27
C ARG A 99 -2.50 10.22 -15.65
N ILE A 100 -1.34 9.87 -16.19
CA ILE A 100 -1.01 8.50 -16.58
C ILE A 100 -0.12 7.89 -15.50
N ARG A 101 -0.52 6.74 -14.98
CA ARG A 101 0.32 5.96 -14.06
C ARG A 101 1.50 5.40 -14.85
N PRO A 102 2.75 5.64 -14.42
CA PRO A 102 3.89 5.05 -15.09
C PRO A 102 3.89 3.53 -14.92
N VAL A 103 4.52 2.83 -15.86
CA VAL A 103 4.45 1.35 -15.93
C VAL A 103 5.00 0.66 -14.67
N ASN A 104 5.93 1.29 -13.94
CA ASN A 104 6.38 0.78 -12.63
C ASN A 104 5.25 0.74 -11.61
N GLU A 105 4.36 1.74 -11.56
CA GLU A 105 3.20 1.74 -10.68
C GLU A 105 2.17 0.69 -11.12
N VAL A 106 1.87 0.62 -12.42
CA VAL A 106 0.92 -0.36 -12.97
C VAL A 106 1.34 -1.79 -12.63
N LEU A 107 2.60 -2.13 -12.88
CA LEU A 107 3.13 -3.48 -12.62
C LEU A 107 3.32 -3.75 -11.13
N LYS A 108 3.63 -2.74 -10.32
CA LYS A 108 3.83 -2.90 -8.88
C LYS A 108 2.52 -3.07 -8.11
N PHE A 109 1.53 -2.23 -8.42
CA PHE A 109 0.27 -2.17 -7.68
C PHE A 109 -0.82 -3.02 -8.31
N GLY A 110 -0.64 -3.46 -9.55
CA GLY A 110 -1.64 -4.22 -10.29
C GLY A 110 -2.93 -3.42 -10.45
N LYS A 111 -2.85 -2.10 -10.65
CA LYS A 111 -4.01 -1.19 -10.74
C LYS A 111 -3.81 -0.23 -11.89
N ALA A 112 -4.79 -0.15 -12.79
CA ALA A 112 -4.67 0.65 -14.00
C ALA A 112 -6.02 1.12 -14.57
N THR A 113 -6.03 2.29 -15.20
CA THR A 113 -7.09 2.75 -16.11
C THR A 113 -6.91 2.15 -17.51
N CYS A 114 -7.83 2.41 -18.44
CA CYS A 114 -7.67 1.97 -19.83
C CYS A 114 -6.42 2.57 -20.50
N VAL A 115 -6.12 3.85 -20.27
CA VAL A 115 -4.92 4.51 -20.83
C VAL A 115 -3.64 3.96 -20.21
N ASP A 116 -3.61 3.76 -18.90
CA ASP A 116 -2.46 3.16 -18.19
C ASP A 116 -2.13 1.76 -18.74
N LEU A 117 -3.17 0.95 -18.98
CA LEU A 117 -3.04 -0.38 -19.58
C LEU A 117 -2.52 -0.31 -21.01
N CYS A 118 -3.02 0.61 -21.84
CA CYS A 118 -2.52 0.82 -23.19
C CYS A 118 -1.03 1.20 -23.17
N VAL A 119 -0.62 2.12 -22.31
CA VAL A 119 0.78 2.54 -22.16
C VAL A 119 1.67 1.37 -21.74
N ALA A 120 1.28 0.64 -20.68
CA ALA A 120 2.02 -0.52 -20.19
C ALA A 120 2.10 -1.64 -21.25
N PHE A 121 0.99 -1.91 -21.94
CA PHE A 121 0.95 -2.89 -23.03
C PHE A 121 1.84 -2.45 -24.20
N CYS A 122 1.83 -1.17 -24.57
CA CYS A 122 2.72 -0.65 -25.60
C CYS A 122 4.20 -0.81 -25.20
N CYS A 123 4.58 -0.63 -23.93
CA CYS A 123 5.95 -0.93 -23.48
C CYS A 123 6.30 -2.40 -23.77
N ALA A 124 5.44 -3.35 -23.37
CA ALA A 124 5.65 -4.78 -23.63
C ALA A 124 5.60 -5.13 -25.13
N ALA A 125 4.78 -4.42 -25.91
CA ALA A 125 4.67 -4.61 -27.35
C ALA A 125 5.98 -4.21 -28.05
N LEU A 126 6.57 -3.07 -27.69
CA LEU A 126 7.87 -2.64 -28.21
C LEU A 126 8.98 -3.64 -27.81
N ASP A 127 8.94 -4.16 -26.56
CA ASP A 127 9.86 -5.22 -26.10
C ASP A 127 9.76 -6.48 -26.96
N ALA A 128 8.56 -6.78 -27.44
CA ALA A 128 8.26 -7.90 -28.31
C ALA A 128 8.49 -7.61 -29.81
N GLY A 129 8.98 -6.43 -30.18
CA GLY A 129 9.14 -6.03 -31.59
C GLY A 129 7.83 -5.75 -32.34
N ILE A 130 6.73 -5.55 -31.63
CA ILE A 130 5.42 -5.19 -32.19
C ILE A 130 5.35 -3.68 -32.37
N TYR A 131 4.70 -3.19 -33.42
CA TYR A 131 4.48 -1.76 -33.68
C TYR A 131 3.11 -1.33 -33.12
N PRO A 132 3.02 -0.63 -31.96
CA PRO A 132 1.74 -0.25 -31.39
C PRO A 132 1.35 1.20 -31.72
N LEU A 133 0.05 1.44 -31.73
CA LEU A 133 -0.57 2.75 -31.66
C LEU A 133 -1.58 2.75 -30.50
N ILE A 134 -1.87 3.91 -29.94
CA ILE A 134 -2.93 4.05 -28.92
C ILE A 134 -4.06 4.88 -29.51
N LEU A 135 -5.27 4.33 -29.53
CA LEU A 135 -6.48 5.07 -29.91
C LEU A 135 -7.29 5.38 -28.66
N THR A 136 -7.66 6.65 -28.50
CA THR A 136 -8.69 7.06 -27.55
C THR A 136 -10.00 7.36 -28.27
N VAL A 137 -11.09 6.88 -27.68
CA VAL A 137 -12.45 6.98 -28.24
C VAL A 137 -13.40 7.55 -27.21
N THR A 138 -14.48 8.16 -27.69
CA THR A 138 -15.53 8.72 -26.85
C THR A 138 -16.93 8.35 -27.33
N ALA A 139 -17.87 8.33 -26.39
CA ALA A 139 -19.29 8.13 -26.67
C ALA A 139 -20.14 9.04 -25.77
N ASP A 140 -21.44 9.11 -26.07
CA ASP A 140 -22.42 9.90 -25.32
C ASP A 140 -22.01 11.38 -25.21
N GLY A 141 -21.52 11.95 -26.32
CA GLY A 141 -21.07 13.35 -26.38
C GLY A 141 -19.83 13.64 -25.53
N GLY A 142 -18.92 12.67 -25.40
CA GLY A 142 -17.67 12.82 -24.65
C GLY A 142 -17.73 12.46 -23.17
N GLN A 143 -18.90 12.00 -22.69
CA GLN A 143 -19.10 11.58 -21.28
C GLN A 143 -18.46 10.23 -20.98
N ARG A 144 -18.46 9.32 -21.95
CA ARG A 144 -17.78 8.04 -21.84
C ARG A 144 -16.53 8.08 -22.67
N ARG A 145 -15.42 7.58 -22.10
CA ARG A 145 -14.14 7.48 -22.79
C ARG A 145 -13.55 6.11 -22.61
N HIS A 146 -12.74 5.73 -23.58
CA HIS A 146 -11.97 4.50 -23.51
C HIS A 146 -10.68 4.63 -24.32
N ALA A 147 -9.71 3.78 -24.04
CA ALA A 147 -8.47 3.67 -24.78
C ALA A 147 -8.23 2.22 -25.18
N ILE A 148 -7.73 2.01 -26.41
CA ILE A 148 -7.40 0.71 -26.96
C ILE A 148 -6.04 0.77 -27.67
N VAL A 149 -5.40 -0.39 -27.82
CA VAL A 149 -4.16 -0.50 -28.61
C VAL A 149 -4.50 -0.98 -30.02
N VAL A 150 -3.94 -0.32 -31.01
CA VAL A 150 -4.08 -0.67 -32.43
C VAL A 150 -2.74 -1.16 -32.96
N VAL A 151 -2.72 -2.30 -33.65
CA VAL A 151 -1.48 -2.93 -34.15
C VAL A 151 -1.64 -3.38 -35.60
N PRO A 152 -0.80 -2.91 -36.55
CA PRO A 152 -0.72 -3.47 -37.89
C PRO A 152 -0.03 -4.84 -37.85
N MET A 153 -0.65 -5.86 -38.45
CA MET A 153 -0.10 -7.21 -38.46
C MET A 153 1.10 -7.37 -39.41
N GLU A 154 1.18 -6.55 -40.45
CA GLU A 154 2.21 -6.64 -41.50
C GLU A 154 3.48 -5.86 -41.16
N ARG A 155 3.58 -5.29 -39.95
CA ARG A 155 4.69 -4.43 -39.54
C ARG A 155 5.37 -4.93 -38.27
N GLN A 156 6.69 -4.94 -38.34
CA GLN A 156 7.56 -5.14 -37.19
C GLN A 156 8.08 -3.77 -36.71
N TRP A 157 8.19 -3.62 -35.40
CA TRP A 157 8.84 -2.47 -34.81
C TRP A 157 10.32 -2.73 -34.59
N ALA A 158 11.12 -1.73 -34.96
CA ALA A 158 12.54 -1.66 -34.66
C ALA A 158 12.94 -0.18 -34.59
N MET A 159 14.05 0.10 -33.90
CA MET A 159 14.62 1.45 -33.90
C MET A 159 14.92 1.90 -35.33
N GLY A 160 14.45 3.10 -35.69
CA GLY A 160 14.60 3.69 -37.02
C GLY A 160 13.65 3.16 -38.10
N CYS A 161 12.62 2.37 -37.77
CA CYS A 161 11.61 1.97 -38.75
C CYS A 161 10.76 3.16 -39.24
N ASP A 162 10.21 3.03 -40.45
CA ASP A 162 9.35 4.05 -41.07
C ASP A 162 8.14 4.35 -40.18
N VAL A 163 7.77 5.62 -40.07
CA VAL A 163 6.57 6.04 -39.34
C VAL A 163 5.30 5.76 -40.13
N LEU A 164 4.17 5.54 -39.47
CA LEU A 164 2.87 5.48 -40.14
C LEU A 164 2.32 6.89 -40.29
N ILE A 165 2.31 7.66 -39.20
CA ILE A 165 1.72 8.99 -39.17
C ILE A 165 2.85 10.01 -39.02
N GLU A 166 3.09 10.84 -40.05
CA GLU A 166 4.21 11.79 -40.06
C GLU A 166 4.16 12.76 -38.87
N GLU A 167 2.98 13.30 -38.59
CA GLU A 167 2.68 14.19 -37.46
C GLU A 167 2.69 13.45 -36.09
N GLY A 168 2.74 12.12 -36.11
CA GLY A 168 2.74 11.28 -34.90
C GLY A 168 1.37 11.00 -34.31
N PHE A 169 0.31 11.65 -34.78
CA PHE A 169 -1.06 11.36 -34.37
C PHE A 169 -2.08 11.69 -35.48
N SER A 170 -3.27 11.09 -35.42
CA SER A 170 -4.41 11.37 -36.30
C SER A 170 -5.70 11.47 -35.48
N ARG A 171 -6.66 12.28 -35.94
CA ARG A 171 -8.03 12.32 -35.41
C ARG A 171 -9.05 11.69 -36.37
N GLU A 172 -8.59 11.21 -37.52
CA GLU A 172 -9.40 10.59 -38.56
C GLU A 172 -9.10 9.09 -38.64
N SER A 173 -10.09 8.29 -39.04
CA SER A 173 -9.93 6.84 -39.24
C SER A 173 -9.23 6.48 -40.54
N MET A 174 -9.10 7.44 -41.46
CA MET A 174 -8.40 7.26 -42.72
C MET A 174 -6.90 7.13 -42.49
N MET A 175 -6.34 6.00 -42.89
CA MET A 175 -4.91 5.77 -42.83
C MET A 175 -4.19 6.45 -44.01
N PRO A 176 -2.89 6.76 -43.92
CA PRO A 176 -2.12 7.43 -44.98
C PRO A 176 -2.16 6.74 -46.36
N GLY A 177 -2.48 5.44 -46.40
CA GLY A 177 -2.69 4.67 -47.64
C GLY A 177 -4.05 4.92 -48.32
N GLY A 178 -4.94 5.71 -47.72
CA GLY A 178 -6.28 6.00 -48.24
C GLY A 178 -7.34 4.93 -47.92
N GLU A 179 -7.02 3.98 -47.06
CA GLU A 179 -7.95 2.96 -46.55
C GLU A 179 -8.51 3.39 -45.18
N ASP A 180 -9.78 3.10 -44.92
CA ASP A 180 -10.39 3.33 -43.60
C ASP A 180 -10.01 2.18 -42.67
N LEU A 181 -9.43 2.48 -41.50
CA LEU A 181 -9.04 1.46 -40.53
C LEU A 181 -10.23 0.57 -40.14
N LYS A 182 -11.47 1.11 -40.16
CA LYS A 182 -12.70 0.36 -39.84
C LYS A 182 -12.92 -0.87 -40.70
N ASP A 183 -12.45 -0.85 -41.94
CA ASP A 183 -12.64 -1.93 -42.91
C ASP A 183 -11.51 -2.98 -42.87
N LEU A 184 -10.46 -2.74 -42.07
CA LEU A 184 -9.24 -3.55 -42.02
C LEU A 184 -9.08 -4.35 -40.72
N LEU A 185 -10.08 -4.31 -39.83
CA LEU A 185 -9.99 -4.89 -38.49
C LEU A 185 -10.18 -6.41 -38.48
N VAL A 186 -9.40 -7.08 -37.64
CA VAL A 186 -9.67 -8.45 -37.21
C VAL A 186 -10.84 -8.44 -36.23
N GLU A 187 -11.97 -9.04 -36.60
CA GLU A 187 -13.18 -9.03 -35.76
C GLU A 187 -13.25 -10.20 -34.77
N PHE A 188 -12.59 -11.30 -35.08
CA PHE A 188 -12.57 -12.51 -34.26
C PHE A 188 -11.28 -13.32 -34.48
N VAL A 189 -11.03 -14.29 -33.60
CA VAL A 189 -9.83 -15.15 -33.68
C VAL A 189 -9.84 -15.97 -34.96
N GLY A 190 -8.81 -15.82 -35.80
CA GLY A 190 -8.69 -16.53 -37.08
C GLY A 190 -9.47 -15.88 -38.23
N ASP A 191 -9.84 -14.61 -38.11
CA ASP A 191 -10.40 -13.81 -39.20
C ASP A 191 -9.37 -13.69 -40.35
N PRO A 192 -9.66 -14.19 -41.56
CA PRO A 192 -8.73 -14.15 -42.68
C PRO A 192 -8.72 -12.80 -43.42
N GLY A 193 -9.65 -11.89 -43.10
CA GLY A 193 -9.85 -10.63 -43.83
C GLY A 193 -9.22 -9.40 -43.18
N GLY A 194 -8.95 -9.44 -41.87
CA GLY A 194 -8.36 -8.33 -41.13
C GLY A 194 -6.83 -8.29 -41.22
N SER A 195 -6.26 -7.08 -41.31
CA SER A 195 -4.82 -6.83 -41.27
C SER A 195 -4.38 -5.98 -40.07
N TRP A 196 -5.35 -5.57 -39.24
CA TRP A 196 -5.14 -4.76 -38.04
C TRP A 196 -5.83 -5.35 -36.81
N LEU A 197 -5.11 -5.34 -35.69
CA LEU A 197 -5.65 -5.72 -34.40
C LEU A 197 -6.15 -4.46 -33.68
N ALA A 198 -7.40 -4.49 -33.20
CA ALA A 198 -7.94 -3.53 -32.26
C ALA A 198 -8.10 -4.21 -30.91
N ILE A 199 -7.19 -3.94 -29.98
CA ILE A 199 -7.06 -4.67 -28.72
C ILE A 199 -7.60 -3.82 -27.59
N ASP A 200 -8.78 -4.17 -27.07
CA ASP A 200 -9.26 -3.63 -25.80
C ASP A 200 -8.47 -4.25 -24.63
N VAL A 201 -7.33 -3.65 -24.31
CA VAL A 201 -6.42 -4.12 -23.24
C VAL A 201 -7.12 -4.12 -21.89
N ALA A 202 -8.13 -3.27 -21.65
CA ALA A 202 -8.89 -3.28 -20.40
C ALA A 202 -9.56 -4.64 -20.09
N GLN A 203 -9.75 -5.49 -21.11
CA GLN A 203 -10.26 -6.84 -20.91
C GLN A 203 -9.34 -7.76 -20.10
N VAL A 204 -8.06 -7.42 -19.89
CA VAL A 204 -7.17 -8.22 -19.02
C VAL A 204 -7.62 -8.23 -17.55
N THR A 205 -8.42 -7.24 -17.15
CA THR A 205 -8.89 -7.03 -15.77
C THR A 205 -10.19 -7.76 -15.45
N GLY A 206 -10.87 -8.33 -16.46
CA GLY A 206 -12.21 -8.90 -16.31
C GLY A 206 -12.20 -10.38 -15.90
N SER A 207 -13.24 -10.82 -15.17
CA SER A 207 -13.43 -12.23 -14.77
C SER A 207 -13.68 -13.21 -15.94
N GLY A 208 -13.92 -12.68 -17.15
CA GLY A 208 -14.00 -13.40 -18.42
C GLY A 208 -12.93 -12.96 -19.42
N ALA A 209 -11.76 -12.52 -18.93
CA ALA A 209 -10.64 -12.09 -19.77
C ALA A 209 -10.34 -13.10 -20.86
N GLY A 210 -10.27 -12.62 -22.11
CA GLY A 210 -10.02 -13.49 -23.24
C GLY A 210 -9.71 -12.68 -24.48
N TRP A 211 -8.67 -13.10 -25.19
CA TRP A 211 -8.17 -12.47 -26.41
C TRP A 211 -9.28 -12.16 -27.43
N GLY A 212 -10.18 -13.12 -27.69
CA GLY A 212 -11.29 -12.92 -28.63
C GLY A 212 -12.28 -11.83 -28.21
N VAL A 213 -12.53 -11.67 -26.90
CA VAL A 213 -13.38 -10.60 -26.36
C VAL A 213 -12.69 -9.25 -26.49
N ALA A 214 -11.37 -9.20 -26.25
CA ALA A 214 -10.57 -7.98 -26.42
C ALA A 214 -10.58 -7.48 -27.87
N LEU A 215 -10.46 -8.39 -28.85
CA LEU A 215 -10.53 -8.05 -30.27
C LEU A 215 -11.93 -7.59 -30.68
N SER A 216 -12.96 -8.36 -30.32
CA SER A 216 -14.35 -8.04 -30.68
C SER A 216 -14.80 -6.68 -30.11
N ARG A 217 -14.45 -6.39 -28.85
CA ARG A 217 -14.75 -5.09 -28.23
C ARG A 217 -13.91 -3.95 -28.81
N GLY A 218 -12.62 -4.17 -29.04
CA GLY A 218 -11.76 -3.18 -29.70
C GLY A 218 -12.30 -2.78 -31.07
N ALA A 219 -12.72 -3.76 -31.87
CA ALA A 219 -13.33 -3.51 -33.18
C ALA A 219 -14.68 -2.77 -33.08
N ALA A 220 -15.50 -3.09 -32.07
CA ALA A 220 -16.74 -2.36 -31.82
C ALA A 220 -16.47 -0.89 -31.44
N TYR A 221 -15.49 -0.61 -30.58
CA TYR A 221 -15.12 0.77 -30.24
C TYR A 221 -14.68 1.58 -31.46
N ILE A 222 -13.87 1.02 -32.35
CA ILE A 222 -13.44 1.72 -33.56
C ILE A 222 -14.61 2.07 -34.49
N ARG A 223 -15.61 1.19 -34.60
CA ARG A 223 -16.75 1.37 -35.50
C ARG A 223 -17.83 2.28 -34.92
N ASP A 224 -18.17 2.06 -33.66
CA ASP A 224 -19.38 2.58 -33.04
C ASP A 224 -19.13 3.87 -32.22
N TRP A 225 -17.89 4.15 -31.82
CA TRP A 225 -17.54 5.32 -31.02
C TRP A 225 -16.84 6.40 -31.84
N GLU A 226 -16.91 7.64 -31.34
CA GLU A 226 -16.22 8.78 -31.93
C GLU A 226 -14.73 8.72 -31.59
N TRP A 227 -13.88 8.95 -32.59
CA TRP A 227 -12.44 8.98 -32.39
C TRP A 227 -12.03 10.31 -31.74
N ASP A 228 -11.27 10.26 -30.65
CA ASP A 228 -10.63 11.46 -30.10
C ASP A 228 -9.24 11.63 -30.74
N VAL A 229 -8.31 10.72 -30.45
CA VAL A 229 -6.97 10.73 -31.05
C VAL A 229 -6.34 9.34 -31.15
N LEU A 230 -5.72 9.05 -32.29
CA LEU A 230 -4.84 7.92 -32.56
C LEU A 230 -3.38 8.39 -32.52
N VAL A 231 -2.58 7.90 -31.58
CA VAL A 231 -1.17 8.27 -31.42
C VAL A 231 -0.26 7.14 -31.95
N ASP A 232 0.64 7.47 -32.87
CA ASP A 232 1.62 6.56 -33.47
C ASP A 232 2.81 6.32 -32.54
N ILE A 233 2.57 5.56 -31.46
CA ILE A 233 3.58 5.25 -30.43
C ILE A 233 4.81 4.59 -31.03
N GLY A 234 4.62 3.57 -31.88
CA GLY A 234 5.71 2.87 -32.55
C GLY A 234 6.59 3.80 -33.38
N GLY A 235 5.98 4.69 -34.18
CA GLY A 235 6.69 5.64 -35.03
C GLY A 235 7.37 6.76 -34.26
N LEU A 236 6.75 7.25 -33.19
CA LEU A 236 7.35 8.26 -32.33
C LEU A 236 8.53 7.68 -31.53
N ARG A 237 8.43 6.44 -31.02
CA ARG A 237 9.53 5.75 -30.34
C ARG A 237 10.62 5.21 -31.26
N SER A 238 10.36 4.99 -32.54
CA SER A 238 11.42 4.57 -33.47
C SER A 238 12.47 5.68 -33.72
N ARG A 239 12.10 6.95 -33.53
CA ARG A 239 12.96 8.13 -33.81
C ARG A 239 13.98 8.43 -32.71
N PHE A 240 13.72 8.06 -31.46
CA PHE A 240 14.54 8.45 -30.31
C PHE A 240 14.94 7.25 -29.45
N PRO A 241 16.24 7.06 -29.16
CA PRO A 241 16.67 5.99 -28.27
C PRO A 241 16.21 6.29 -26.83
N ASP A 242 15.54 5.32 -26.23
CA ASP A 242 15.07 5.43 -24.86
C ASP A 242 16.22 5.22 -23.86
N ARG A 243 16.47 6.24 -23.03
CA ARG A 243 17.51 6.23 -21.98
C ARG A 243 16.92 6.53 -20.60
N ALA A 244 15.61 6.64 -20.49
CA ALA A 244 14.96 6.94 -19.23
C ALA A 244 15.06 5.73 -18.28
N LEU A 245 15.31 6.02 -17.01
CA LEU A 245 15.19 5.06 -15.94
C LEU A 245 13.74 5.09 -15.43
N PRO A 246 13.17 3.94 -15.01
CA PRO A 246 11.84 3.93 -14.43
C PRO A 246 11.77 4.82 -13.19
N PRO A 247 10.73 5.67 -13.05
CA PRO A 247 10.51 6.48 -11.86
C PRO A 247 10.13 5.60 -10.66
N GLY A 248 10.06 6.17 -9.45
CA GLY A 248 9.39 5.55 -8.30
C GLY A 248 10.23 4.65 -7.39
N GLY A 249 11.55 4.57 -7.54
CA GLY A 249 12.47 4.01 -6.53
C GLY A 249 11.98 2.74 -5.79
N HIS A 250 12.13 2.73 -4.46
CA HIS A 250 11.65 1.67 -3.56
C HIS A 250 10.46 2.17 -2.72
N ILE A 251 9.35 2.55 -3.37
CA ILE A 251 8.13 3.03 -2.67
C ILE A 251 7.69 2.08 -1.54
N GLU A 252 7.88 0.76 -1.69
CA GLU A 252 7.55 -0.23 -0.66
C GLU A 252 8.36 -0.10 0.65
N LYS A 253 9.50 0.59 0.63
CA LYS A 253 10.31 0.82 1.83
C LYS A 253 9.77 1.98 2.67
N VAL A 254 8.89 2.80 2.10
CA VAL A 254 8.40 4.01 2.74
C VAL A 254 7.14 3.74 3.56
N LEU A 255 6.19 2.98 3.01
CA LEU A 255 4.97 2.58 3.72
C LEU A 255 4.92 1.06 3.88
N THR A 256 4.83 0.63 5.14
CA THR A 256 4.60 -0.78 5.46
C THR A 256 3.15 -1.17 5.19
N PRO A 257 2.88 -2.37 4.64
CA PRO A 257 1.53 -2.85 4.35
C PRO A 257 0.62 -2.80 5.58
N ALA A 258 -0.62 -2.35 5.45
CA ALA A 258 -1.53 -2.24 6.60
C ALA A 258 -1.75 -3.59 7.31
N HIS A 259 -1.96 -4.64 6.51
CA HIS A 259 -2.09 -6.01 6.97
C HIS A 259 -0.73 -6.71 7.06
N THR A 260 -0.52 -7.41 8.16
CA THR A 260 0.61 -8.29 8.37
C THR A 260 0.13 -9.75 8.35
N PRO A 261 0.61 -10.62 7.45
CA PRO A 261 0.24 -12.02 7.48
C PRO A 261 0.63 -12.66 8.82
N LEU A 262 -0.25 -13.50 9.38
CA LEU A 262 0.10 -14.30 10.55
C LEU A 262 1.20 -15.30 10.17
N PRO A 263 2.28 -15.44 10.97
CA PRO A 263 3.31 -16.42 10.69
C PRO A 263 2.77 -17.85 10.83
N ILE A 264 3.39 -18.80 10.11
CA ILE A 264 3.03 -20.24 10.17
C ILE A 264 3.15 -20.77 11.60
N GLU A 265 4.24 -20.42 12.27
CA GLU A 265 4.44 -20.64 13.69
C GLU A 265 4.13 -19.34 14.42
N PHE A 266 3.03 -19.31 15.16
CA PHE A 266 2.61 -18.15 15.93
C PHE A 266 2.46 -18.48 17.42
N THR A 267 2.71 -17.50 18.28
CA THR A 267 2.29 -17.58 19.68
C THR A 267 0.81 -17.22 19.79
N PRO A 268 0.07 -17.79 20.77
CA PRO A 268 -1.35 -17.47 20.94
C PRO A 268 -1.63 -15.96 21.02
N LEU A 269 -0.79 -15.17 21.69
CA LEU A 269 -1.00 -13.73 21.83
C LEU A 269 -0.81 -12.95 20.52
N GLN A 270 -0.06 -13.50 19.55
CA GLN A 270 0.06 -12.88 18.22
C GLN A 270 -1.30 -12.78 17.51
N LEU A 271 -2.24 -13.70 17.73
CA LEU A 271 -3.58 -13.64 17.11
C LEU A 271 -4.36 -12.35 17.45
N ILE A 272 -4.02 -11.68 18.55
CA ILE A 272 -4.70 -10.48 19.04
C ILE A 272 -4.10 -9.19 18.45
N ARG A 273 -2.92 -9.26 17.82
CA ARG A 273 -2.26 -8.06 17.30
C ARG A 273 -3.10 -7.42 16.19
N ALA A 274 -3.27 -6.11 16.30
CA ALA A 274 -4.20 -5.35 15.46
C ALA A 274 -3.96 -5.54 13.95
N ARG A 275 -2.69 -5.57 13.51
CA ARG A 275 -2.30 -5.68 12.09
C ARG A 275 -2.44 -7.06 11.48
N HIS A 276 -2.56 -8.13 12.28
CA HIS A 276 -2.84 -9.47 11.73
C HIS A 276 -4.28 -9.66 11.27
N ALA A 277 -5.14 -8.67 11.50
CA ALA A 277 -6.51 -8.67 11.02
C ALA A 277 -7.39 -9.88 11.41
N ILE A 278 -6.98 -10.74 12.35
CA ILE A 278 -7.65 -12.04 12.61
C ILE A 278 -9.16 -11.92 12.90
N VAL A 279 -9.56 -11.17 13.92
CA VAL A 279 -10.98 -10.99 14.27
C VAL A 279 -11.59 -9.88 13.41
N PRO A 280 -12.58 -10.13 12.52
CA PRO A 280 -13.14 -9.12 11.63
C PRO A 280 -13.46 -7.79 12.32
N PHE A 281 -13.19 -6.67 11.65
CA PHE A 281 -13.36 -5.34 12.22
C PHE A 281 -14.83 -5.07 12.60
N GLN A 282 -15.05 -4.52 13.79
CA GLN A 282 -16.38 -4.09 14.24
C GLN A 282 -16.65 -2.68 13.73
N GLU A 283 -17.60 -2.56 12.81
CA GLU A 283 -18.05 -1.27 12.26
C GLU A 283 -18.60 -0.34 13.35
N GLY A 284 -18.37 0.96 13.16
CA GLY A 284 -18.80 2.03 14.05
C GLY A 284 -18.90 3.38 13.34
N PRO A 285 -19.47 4.42 13.97
CA PRO A 285 -19.64 5.74 13.36
C PRO A 285 -18.31 6.41 13.00
N GLU A 286 -17.22 6.14 13.73
CA GLU A 286 -15.92 6.77 13.54
C GLU A 286 -15.25 6.36 12.22
N ILE A 287 -15.30 5.07 11.85
CA ILE A 287 -14.76 4.64 10.56
C ILE A 287 -15.59 5.23 9.40
N GLN A 288 -16.90 5.42 9.59
CA GLN A 288 -17.75 6.04 8.57
C GLN A 288 -17.41 7.53 8.39
N GLN A 289 -17.05 8.23 9.47
CA GLN A 289 -16.53 9.60 9.40
C GLN A 289 -15.21 9.64 8.64
N LEU A 290 -14.27 8.71 8.91
CA LEU A 290 -13.02 8.62 8.16
C LEU A 290 -13.23 8.32 6.67
N ARG A 291 -14.13 7.40 6.33
CA ARG A 291 -14.49 7.12 4.93
C ARG A 291 -14.99 8.38 4.22
N THR A 292 -15.93 9.07 4.84
CA THR A 292 -16.53 10.31 4.30
C THR A 292 -15.49 11.42 4.15
N TRP A 293 -14.60 11.56 5.13
CA TRP A 293 -13.50 12.52 5.09
C TRP A 293 -12.48 12.20 4.00
N ALA A 294 -12.08 10.93 3.88
CA ALA A 294 -11.09 10.52 2.90
C ALA A 294 -11.56 10.75 1.46
N THR A 295 -12.84 10.45 1.15
CA THR A 295 -13.42 10.66 -0.20
C THR A 295 -13.95 12.07 -0.44
N ARG A 296 -13.86 12.98 0.54
CA ARG A 296 -14.29 14.36 0.35
C ARG A 296 -13.29 15.08 -0.55
N MET A 297 -13.78 15.59 -1.67
CA MET A 297 -13.01 16.47 -2.55
C MET A 297 -13.06 17.91 -2.02
N PRO A 298 -11.95 18.67 -2.07
CA PRO A 298 -11.98 20.12 -1.90
C PRO A 298 -12.93 20.76 -2.92
N GLU A 299 -13.68 21.79 -2.50
CA GLU A 299 -14.45 22.59 -3.46
C GLU A 299 -13.50 23.28 -4.44
N GLU A 300 -13.73 23.13 -5.75
CA GLU A 300 -12.90 23.69 -6.82
C GLU A 300 -12.68 25.20 -6.67
N ALA A 301 -13.70 25.94 -6.22
CA ALA A 301 -13.62 27.39 -5.98
C ALA A 301 -12.69 27.81 -4.82
N ALA A 302 -12.28 26.87 -3.96
CA ALA A 302 -11.35 27.11 -2.86
C ALA A 302 -9.89 26.71 -3.19
N ARG A 303 -9.66 25.99 -4.30
CA ARG A 303 -8.31 25.63 -4.75
C ARG A 303 -7.67 26.83 -5.44
N HIS A 304 -6.56 27.30 -4.89
CA HIS A 304 -5.69 28.23 -5.61
C HIS A 304 -4.82 27.42 -6.58
N GLU A 305 -4.52 27.95 -7.76
CA GLU A 305 -3.56 27.32 -8.69
C GLU A 305 -2.24 27.07 -7.94
N GLY A 306 -1.89 25.81 -7.73
CA GLY A 306 -0.68 25.42 -7.00
C GLY A 306 -0.92 24.68 -5.68
N ASP A 307 -2.12 24.74 -5.09
CA ASP A 307 -2.40 24.05 -3.82
C ASP A 307 -2.62 22.54 -4.02
N GLY A 308 -1.98 21.71 -3.19
CA GLY A 308 -2.15 20.25 -3.21
C GLY A 308 -3.42 19.81 -2.48
N ASP A 309 -3.83 18.55 -2.66
CA ASP A 309 -5.00 17.99 -1.95
C ASP A 309 -4.55 17.15 -0.75
N ILE A 310 -4.06 17.82 0.30
CA ILE A 310 -3.67 17.18 1.55
C ILE A 310 -4.72 17.41 2.65
N ALA A 311 -5.14 16.33 3.31
CA ALA A 311 -6.03 16.42 4.47
C ALA A 311 -5.55 15.52 5.60
N VAL A 312 -5.87 15.92 6.83
CA VAL A 312 -5.44 15.23 8.06
C VAL A 312 -6.62 14.79 8.89
N ALA A 313 -6.53 13.58 9.43
CA ALA A 313 -7.39 13.09 10.49
C ALA A 313 -6.54 12.74 11.71
N VAL A 314 -6.95 13.21 12.88
CA VAL A 314 -6.34 12.87 14.17
C VAL A 314 -7.33 12.03 14.95
N VAL A 315 -6.94 10.80 15.24
CA VAL A 315 -7.74 9.82 15.97
C VAL A 315 -7.12 9.59 17.35
N THR A 316 -7.86 9.94 18.40
CA THR A 316 -7.44 9.76 19.79
C THR A 316 -8.36 8.84 20.56
N GLY A 317 -7.81 8.18 21.58
CA GLY A 317 -8.55 7.28 22.47
C GLY A 317 -7.60 6.47 23.33
N ALA A 318 -8.12 5.88 24.40
CA ALA A 318 -7.33 5.06 25.33
C ALA A 318 -6.66 3.85 24.64
N GLY A 319 -5.69 3.23 25.31
CA GLY A 319 -5.13 1.96 24.87
C GLY A 319 -6.20 0.89 24.77
N GLY A 320 -6.17 0.08 23.72
CA GLY A 320 -7.13 -1.02 23.51
C GLY A 320 -8.45 -0.66 22.82
N THR A 321 -8.67 0.61 22.46
CA THR A 321 -9.94 1.03 21.81
C THR A 321 -10.02 0.76 20.31
N GLY A 322 -8.97 0.21 19.70
CA GLY A 322 -8.99 -0.19 18.29
C GLY A 322 -8.50 0.86 17.29
N LYS A 323 -7.77 1.91 17.70
CA LYS A 323 -7.21 2.93 16.78
C LYS A 323 -6.40 2.33 15.63
N THR A 324 -5.37 1.54 15.94
CA THR A 324 -4.54 0.84 14.95
C THR A 324 -5.40 -0.07 14.09
N ARG A 325 -6.38 -0.75 14.68
CA ARG A 325 -7.28 -1.67 13.97
C ARG A 325 -8.15 -0.95 12.94
N MET A 326 -8.71 0.20 13.31
CA MET A 326 -9.49 1.06 12.41
C MET A 326 -8.62 1.59 11.27
N ALA A 327 -7.37 1.98 11.54
CA ALA A 327 -6.45 2.42 10.51
C ALA A 327 -6.07 1.29 9.53
N VAL A 328 -5.89 0.06 10.03
CA VAL A 328 -5.68 -1.13 9.18
C VAL A 328 -6.88 -1.36 8.25
N GLN A 329 -8.10 -1.32 8.80
CA GLN A 329 -9.33 -1.47 8.03
C GLN A 329 -9.45 -0.40 6.93
N LEU A 330 -9.19 0.86 7.28
CA LEU A 330 -9.26 1.97 6.33
C LEU A 330 -8.24 1.79 5.19
N CYS A 331 -7.00 1.43 5.51
CA CYS A 331 -5.98 1.18 4.50
C CYS A 331 -6.34 0.02 3.56
N ASP A 332 -6.87 -1.08 4.09
CA ASP A 332 -7.29 -2.23 3.28
C ASP A 332 -8.41 -1.85 2.29
N GLU A 333 -9.45 -1.17 2.77
CA GLU A 333 -10.56 -0.71 1.94
C GLU A 333 -10.14 0.26 0.83
N PHE A 334 -9.25 1.20 1.14
CA PHE A 334 -8.80 2.18 0.16
C PHE A 334 -7.77 1.59 -0.80
N SER A 335 -6.95 0.63 -0.35
CA SER A 335 -6.09 -0.16 -1.23
C SER A 335 -6.92 -0.89 -2.28
N GLN A 336 -8.01 -1.56 -1.88
CA GLN A 336 -8.93 -2.20 -2.82
C GLN A 336 -9.55 -1.21 -3.82
N LYS A 337 -9.76 0.06 -3.41
CA LYS A 337 -10.29 1.12 -4.29
C LYS A 337 -9.27 1.77 -5.23
N GLY A 338 -8.00 1.38 -5.18
CA GLY A 338 -6.99 1.94 -6.09
C GLY A 338 -5.93 2.82 -5.43
N TRP A 339 -6.05 3.09 -4.13
CA TRP A 339 -5.16 4.00 -3.41
C TRP A 339 -3.89 3.29 -2.98
N TYR A 340 -2.77 4.02 -2.92
CA TYR A 340 -1.58 3.53 -2.24
C TYR A 340 -1.68 3.83 -0.75
N THR A 341 -1.77 2.77 0.06
CA THR A 341 -2.03 2.89 1.50
C THR A 341 -0.99 2.16 2.33
N GLY A 342 -0.70 2.67 3.53
CA GLY A 342 0.16 1.97 4.46
C GLY A 342 0.58 2.78 5.68
N PHE A 343 1.39 2.16 6.53
CA PHE A 343 1.85 2.71 7.79
C PHE A 343 3.29 3.18 7.67
N LEU A 344 3.60 4.38 8.17
CA LEU A 344 4.97 4.85 8.27
C LEU A 344 5.74 4.06 9.35
N PRO A 345 6.88 3.42 9.00
CA PRO A 345 7.73 2.70 9.94
C PRO A 345 8.04 3.51 11.20
N SER A 346 8.02 2.85 12.36
CA SER A 346 8.21 3.51 13.66
C SER A 346 9.68 3.74 14.04
N THR A 347 10.62 2.98 13.47
CA THR A 347 12.02 2.88 13.92
C THR A 347 13.04 3.13 12.81
N THR A 348 12.65 2.97 11.55
CA THR A 348 13.53 3.24 10.40
C THR A 348 13.58 4.73 10.13
N GLU A 349 14.78 5.31 10.07
CA GLU A 349 14.95 6.65 9.52
C GLU A 349 14.55 6.65 8.04
N ILE A 350 13.45 7.33 7.73
CA ILE A 350 13.03 7.54 6.34
C ILE A 350 13.85 8.69 5.79
N THR A 351 14.59 8.45 4.71
CA THR A 351 15.40 9.46 4.02
C THR A 351 14.53 10.41 3.20
N ASP A 352 15.05 11.59 2.86
CA ASP A 352 14.31 12.53 2.00
C ASP A 352 14.08 11.94 0.59
N ALA A 353 15.02 11.14 0.07
CA ALA A 353 14.85 10.45 -1.21
C ALA A 353 13.71 9.42 -1.19
N GLU A 354 13.53 8.72 -0.07
CA GLU A 354 12.40 7.80 0.14
C GLU A 354 11.08 8.56 0.24
N LEU A 355 11.04 9.70 0.92
CA LEU A 355 9.84 10.56 0.94
C LEU A 355 9.52 11.13 -0.45
N SER A 356 10.54 11.51 -1.24
CA SER A 356 10.35 11.93 -2.63
C SER A 356 9.71 10.84 -3.50
N ALA A 357 9.99 9.56 -3.23
CA ALA A 357 9.34 8.47 -3.95
C ALA A 357 7.82 8.43 -3.72
N LEU A 358 7.32 8.87 -2.56
CA LEU A 358 5.87 9.05 -2.33
C LEU A 358 5.30 10.23 -3.11
N VAL A 359 6.10 11.27 -3.42
CA VAL A 359 5.69 12.41 -4.24
C VAL A 359 5.45 11.99 -5.69
N GLU A 360 6.19 11.00 -6.17
CA GLU A 360 6.08 10.50 -7.55
C GLU A 360 4.87 9.59 -7.78
N VAL A 361 4.23 9.06 -6.73
CA VAL A 361 3.09 8.15 -6.85
C VAL A 361 1.91 8.84 -7.52
N VAL A 362 1.39 8.34 -8.63
CA VAL A 362 0.23 8.94 -9.31
C VAL A 362 -1.07 8.66 -8.56
N THR A 363 -1.20 7.48 -7.93
CA THR A 363 -2.41 7.13 -7.16
C THR A 363 -2.65 8.03 -5.93
N GLU A 364 -3.89 8.11 -5.48
CA GLU A 364 -4.23 8.73 -4.21
C GLU A 364 -3.53 8.02 -3.04
N LEU A 365 -3.13 8.78 -2.02
CA LEU A 365 -2.37 8.28 -0.87
C LEU A 365 -3.20 8.26 0.40
N LEU A 366 -3.09 7.16 1.15
CA LEU A 366 -3.51 7.09 2.54
C LEU A 366 -2.33 6.67 3.43
N VAL A 367 -1.79 7.63 4.17
CA VAL A 367 -0.64 7.44 5.05
C VAL A 367 -1.09 7.39 6.49
N VAL A 368 -0.77 6.30 7.19
CA VAL A 368 -1.02 6.17 8.63
C VAL A 368 0.25 6.39 9.41
N VAL A 369 0.24 7.35 10.33
CA VAL A 369 1.23 7.48 11.39
C VAL A 369 0.61 6.98 12.69
N ASP A 370 0.92 5.74 13.04
CA ASP A 370 0.49 5.17 14.31
C ASP A 370 1.37 5.72 15.44
N TYR A 371 0.80 6.02 16.60
CA TYR A 371 1.52 6.62 17.74
C TYR A 371 2.22 7.94 17.37
N ALA A 372 1.48 8.86 16.73
CA ALA A 372 1.92 10.19 16.30
C ALA A 372 2.15 11.17 17.48
N GLU A 373 2.61 10.68 18.63
CA GLU A 373 2.89 11.47 19.82
C GLU A 373 4.22 12.25 19.67
N GLU A 374 4.65 12.93 20.74
CA GLU A 374 5.78 13.86 20.77
C GLU A 374 6.99 13.41 19.94
N ALA A 375 7.47 12.19 20.19
CA ALA A 375 8.68 11.64 19.61
C ALA A 375 8.65 11.54 18.08
N ARG A 376 7.47 11.51 17.44
CA ARG A 376 7.34 11.36 15.98
C ARG A 376 7.03 12.66 15.24
N ARG A 377 6.87 13.80 15.95
CA ARG A 377 6.51 15.09 15.32
C ARG A 377 7.46 15.52 14.20
N GLY A 378 8.76 15.29 14.36
CA GLY A 378 9.76 15.63 13.35
C GLY A 378 9.54 14.88 12.04
N LEU A 379 9.29 13.57 12.13
CA LEU A 379 8.96 12.74 10.97
C LEU A 379 7.63 13.16 10.34
N VAL A 380 6.59 13.36 11.16
CA VAL A 380 5.27 13.80 10.69
C VAL A 380 5.40 15.11 9.91
N ALA A 381 6.12 16.10 10.46
CA ALA A 381 6.38 17.37 9.78
C ALA A 381 7.11 17.20 8.44
N ARG A 382 8.12 16.32 8.36
CA ARG A 382 8.83 16.02 7.10
C ARG A 382 7.90 15.42 6.06
N VAL A 383 7.02 14.51 6.46
CA VAL A 383 6.01 13.90 5.57
C VAL A 383 5.04 14.97 5.04
N PHE A 384 4.56 15.87 5.89
CA PHE A 384 3.71 16.98 5.46
C PHE A 384 4.39 17.87 4.42
N ARG A 385 5.62 18.30 4.70
CA ARG A 385 6.38 19.16 3.77
C ARG A 385 6.67 18.46 2.43
N ALA A 386 6.97 17.17 2.46
CA ALA A 386 7.21 16.41 1.24
C ALA A 386 5.95 16.28 0.37
N LEU A 387 4.78 16.09 0.99
CA LEU A 387 3.54 15.76 0.27
C LEU A 387 2.61 16.97 0.03
N GLN A 388 2.94 18.16 0.53
CA GLN A 388 2.06 19.35 0.47
C GLN A 388 1.69 19.75 -0.97
N ASP A 389 2.62 19.59 -1.92
CA ASP A 389 2.45 20.04 -3.30
C ASP A 389 1.83 18.95 -4.20
N ARG A 390 1.55 17.75 -3.65
CA ARG A 390 0.93 16.66 -4.39
C ARG A 390 -0.48 17.05 -4.83
N LYS A 391 -0.69 16.93 -6.12
CA LYS A 391 -1.96 17.25 -6.78
C LYS A 391 -3.02 16.16 -6.63
N THR A 392 -2.61 14.89 -6.48
CA THR A 392 -3.54 13.81 -6.14
C THR A 392 -3.81 13.77 -4.64
N ALA A 393 -5.00 13.31 -4.28
CA ALA A 393 -5.47 13.31 -2.90
C ALA A 393 -4.50 12.56 -1.99
N THR A 394 -4.07 13.25 -0.94
CA THR A 394 -3.23 12.72 0.14
C THR A 394 -4.01 12.82 1.45
N ARG A 395 -4.21 11.69 2.11
CA ARG A 395 -4.94 11.58 3.38
C ARG A 395 -3.98 11.04 4.43
N ILE A 396 -3.74 11.83 5.49
CA ILE A 396 -2.85 11.45 6.57
C ILE A 396 -3.67 11.17 7.83
N VAL A 397 -3.60 9.95 8.34
CA VAL A 397 -4.26 9.54 9.59
C VAL A 397 -3.23 9.42 10.69
N LEU A 398 -3.37 10.25 11.71
CA LEU A 398 -2.51 10.28 12.89
C LEU A 398 -3.28 9.62 14.04
N THR A 399 -2.74 8.54 14.60
CA THR A 399 -3.31 7.95 15.83
C THR A 399 -2.49 8.37 17.04
N ALA A 400 -3.14 8.66 18.17
CA ALA A 400 -2.46 9.00 19.41
C ALA A 400 -3.31 8.59 20.63
N ARG A 401 -2.73 8.51 21.83
CA ARG A 401 -3.53 8.32 23.06
C ARG A 401 -4.32 9.59 23.41
N GLY A 402 -3.72 10.76 23.19
CA GLY A 402 -4.34 12.07 23.38
C GLY A 402 -3.68 13.16 22.53
N THR A 403 -4.23 14.37 22.55
CA THR A 403 -3.71 15.53 21.78
C THR A 403 -3.32 16.74 22.62
N ASP A 404 -3.69 16.75 23.91
CA ASP A 404 -3.63 17.92 24.80
C ASP A 404 -2.22 18.53 24.94
N GLN A 405 -1.19 17.71 24.79
CA GLN A 405 0.19 18.13 25.00
C GLN A 405 0.92 18.48 23.69
N TRP A 406 0.31 18.21 22.52
CA TRP A 406 1.08 18.27 21.29
C TRP A 406 0.44 18.87 20.05
N TRP A 407 -0.83 18.58 19.82
CA TRP A 407 -1.44 18.85 18.52
C TRP A 407 -1.45 20.33 18.18
N ASP A 408 -1.83 21.20 19.12
CA ASP A 408 -1.92 22.64 18.84
C ASP A 408 -0.55 23.26 18.57
N SER A 409 0.50 22.80 19.26
CA SER A 409 1.89 23.23 19.01
C SER A 409 2.44 22.73 17.68
N PHE A 410 2.02 21.53 17.25
CA PHE A 410 2.40 20.97 15.96
C PHE A 410 1.69 21.72 14.84
N ARG A 411 0.36 21.87 14.94
CA ARG A 411 -0.47 22.61 13.99
C ARG A 411 0.05 24.03 13.77
N SER A 412 0.31 24.78 14.85
CA SER A 412 0.80 26.15 14.73
C SER A 412 2.13 26.26 14.00
N ARG A 413 3.04 25.27 14.16
CA ARG A 413 4.29 25.22 13.40
C ARG A 413 4.06 24.91 11.91
N MET A 414 3.18 23.98 11.60
CA MET A 414 2.86 23.65 10.20
C MET A 414 2.16 24.81 9.49
N GLU A 415 1.28 25.53 10.17
CA GLU A 415 0.64 26.75 9.64
C GLU A 415 1.66 27.87 9.37
N GLN A 416 2.71 27.99 10.20
CA GLN A 416 3.83 28.93 9.94
C GLN A 416 4.65 28.52 8.72
N ASP A 417 4.75 27.22 8.44
CA ASP A 417 5.41 26.67 7.25
C ASP A 417 4.52 26.76 5.99
N GLY A 418 3.31 27.32 6.10
CA GLY A 418 2.38 27.49 4.98
C GLY A 418 1.44 26.31 4.73
N ILE A 419 1.46 25.29 5.60
CA ILE A 419 0.62 24.08 5.47
C ILE A 419 -0.69 24.30 6.21
N ASP A 420 -1.81 24.40 5.49
CA ASP A 420 -3.13 24.59 6.08
C ASP A 420 -3.65 23.30 6.72
N LEU A 421 -3.65 23.27 8.05
CA LEU A 421 -4.20 22.18 8.85
C LEU A 421 -5.52 22.55 9.54
N SER A 422 -6.14 23.68 9.16
CA SER A 422 -7.38 24.18 9.76
C SER A 422 -8.56 23.21 9.61
N ARG A 423 -8.57 22.43 8.52
CA ARG A 423 -9.63 21.45 8.18
C ARG A 423 -9.38 20.04 8.74
N THR A 424 -8.51 19.91 9.74
CA THR A 424 -8.22 18.60 10.35
C THR A 424 -9.48 17.96 10.94
N LEU A 425 -9.80 16.73 10.51
CA LEU A 425 -10.81 15.92 11.16
C LEU A 425 -10.28 15.43 12.51
N LYS A 426 -10.98 15.75 13.61
CA LYS A 426 -10.64 15.22 14.94
C LYS A 426 -11.66 14.20 15.38
N ILE A 427 -11.23 12.96 15.54
CA ILE A 427 -12.00 11.89 16.20
C ILE A 427 -11.41 11.73 17.59
N SER A 428 -12.19 12.11 18.60
CA SER A 428 -11.74 12.09 20.00
C SER A 428 -12.47 11.03 20.81
N ASN A 429 -11.76 10.41 21.76
CA ASN A 429 -12.29 9.39 22.64
C ASN A 429 -12.87 8.18 21.89
N LEU A 430 -12.16 7.69 20.86
CA LEU A 430 -12.52 6.48 20.13
C LEU A 430 -12.82 5.33 21.11
N GLY A 431 -13.94 4.66 20.92
CA GLY A 431 -14.36 3.51 21.73
C GLY A 431 -14.96 3.88 23.09
N ARG A 432 -15.25 5.16 23.35
CA ARG A 432 -16.00 5.56 24.55
C ARG A 432 -17.47 5.16 24.40
N LEU A 433 -17.92 4.27 25.28
CA LEU A 433 -19.22 3.64 25.15
C LEU A 433 -20.41 4.62 25.30
N GLN A 434 -21.27 4.76 24.28
CA GLN A 434 -22.63 5.30 24.37
C GLN A 434 -23.64 4.21 24.78
N GLN A 435 -24.25 4.38 25.96
CA GLN A 435 -25.11 3.37 26.59
C GLN A 435 -26.24 2.82 25.68
N GLY A 436 -26.34 1.49 25.60
CA GLY A 436 -27.54 0.74 25.15
C GLY A 436 -27.42 0.03 23.79
N VAL A 437 -26.81 0.67 22.77
CA VAL A 437 -26.64 0.07 21.42
C VAL A 437 -25.39 -0.80 21.35
N GLU A 438 -24.37 -0.48 22.14
CA GLU A 438 -23.04 -1.09 22.04
C GLU A 438 -22.92 -2.43 22.76
N THR A 439 -23.76 -2.73 23.75
CA THR A 439 -23.69 -4.01 24.48
C THR A 439 -23.89 -5.22 23.57
N ARG A 440 -24.79 -5.11 22.58
CA ARG A 440 -24.97 -6.15 21.56
C ARG A 440 -23.77 -6.24 20.61
N LEU A 441 -23.22 -5.10 20.19
CA LEU A 441 -22.05 -5.08 19.31
C LEU A 441 -20.82 -5.71 19.97
N LEU A 442 -20.61 -5.49 21.27
CA LEU A 442 -19.55 -6.13 22.04
C LEU A 442 -19.81 -7.63 22.21
N ALA A 443 -21.05 -8.05 22.44
CA ALA A 443 -21.42 -9.47 22.48
C ALA A 443 -21.16 -10.17 21.13
N ASP A 444 -21.57 -9.55 20.02
CA ASP A 444 -21.31 -10.06 18.66
C ASP A 444 -19.80 -10.12 18.38
N LEU A 445 -19.03 -9.11 18.81
CA LEU A 445 -17.58 -9.11 18.71
C LEU A 445 -16.96 -10.26 19.51
N TYR A 446 -17.43 -10.50 20.73
CA TYR A 446 -16.98 -11.62 21.57
C TYR A 446 -17.25 -12.97 20.90
N GLU A 447 -18.47 -13.20 20.43
CA GLU A 447 -18.85 -14.46 19.79
C GLU A 447 -18.03 -14.73 18.52
N ARG A 448 -17.88 -13.71 17.66
CA ARG A 448 -17.04 -13.81 16.46
C ARG A 448 -15.58 -14.05 16.81
N ALA A 449 -15.06 -13.40 17.85
CA ALA A 449 -13.69 -13.62 18.30
C ALA A 449 -13.49 -15.07 18.79
N VAL A 450 -14.42 -15.62 19.58
CA VAL A 450 -14.38 -17.03 20.00
C VAL A 450 -14.36 -17.96 18.78
N GLU A 451 -15.25 -17.73 17.81
CA GLU A 451 -15.33 -18.55 16.61
C GLU A 451 -14.02 -18.55 15.82
N VAL A 452 -13.50 -17.36 15.49
CA VAL A 452 -12.29 -17.21 14.69
C VAL A 452 -11.06 -17.76 15.41
N PHE A 453 -10.93 -17.51 16.71
CA PHE A 453 -9.80 -18.05 17.47
C PHE A 453 -9.85 -19.58 17.58
N SER A 454 -11.03 -20.18 17.80
CA SER A 454 -11.18 -21.63 17.77
C SER A 454 -10.77 -22.22 16.42
N GLN A 455 -11.16 -21.60 15.31
CA GLN A 455 -10.75 -22.01 13.96
C GLN A 455 -9.24 -21.89 13.75
N CYS A 456 -8.64 -20.74 14.09
CA CYS A 456 -7.20 -20.50 13.94
C CYS A 456 -6.35 -21.48 14.77
N MET A 457 -6.82 -21.88 15.95
CA MET A 457 -6.13 -22.82 16.84
C MET A 457 -6.45 -24.29 16.55
N ASN A 458 -7.31 -24.59 15.56
CA ASN A 458 -7.83 -25.94 15.29
C ASN A 458 -8.45 -26.61 16.55
N LEU A 459 -9.21 -25.85 17.33
CA LEU A 459 -9.89 -26.32 18.53
C LEU A 459 -11.40 -26.43 18.30
N ASN A 460 -12.05 -27.36 19.01
CA ASN A 460 -13.51 -27.39 19.04
C ASN A 460 -14.04 -26.12 19.72
N ARG A 461 -15.16 -25.60 19.21
CA ARG A 461 -15.82 -24.46 19.85
C ARG A 461 -16.21 -24.84 21.29
N PRO A 462 -15.96 -23.97 22.29
CA PRO A 462 -16.40 -24.22 23.66
C PRO A 462 -17.92 -24.43 23.72
N SER A 463 -18.37 -25.61 24.17
CA SER A 463 -19.76 -26.08 24.07
C SER A 463 -20.78 -25.22 24.85
N ASN A 464 -20.30 -24.43 25.83
CA ASN A 464 -21.10 -23.58 26.71
C ASN A 464 -20.59 -22.12 26.70
N SER A 465 -20.36 -21.52 25.53
CA SER A 465 -19.96 -20.11 25.45
C SER A 465 -21.14 -19.19 25.80
N VAL A 466 -21.39 -18.99 27.09
CA VAL A 466 -22.24 -17.88 27.55
C VAL A 466 -21.40 -16.61 27.44
N VAL A 467 -21.94 -15.59 26.77
CA VAL A 467 -21.31 -14.26 26.71
C VAL A 467 -21.25 -13.69 28.13
N PRO A 468 -20.08 -13.26 28.63
CA PRO A 468 -19.97 -12.63 29.94
C PRO A 468 -20.89 -11.41 30.08
N ASP A 469 -21.46 -11.22 31.27
CA ASP A 469 -22.31 -10.05 31.55
C ASP A 469 -21.51 -8.73 31.53
N ASP A 470 -20.21 -8.80 31.84
CA ASP A 470 -19.28 -7.68 31.76
C ASP A 470 -18.13 -8.01 30.79
N LEU A 471 -18.12 -7.33 29.65
CA LEU A 471 -17.13 -7.48 28.59
C LEU A 471 -15.94 -6.51 28.73
N GLY A 472 -15.93 -5.69 29.79
CA GLY A 472 -14.93 -4.66 30.01
C GLY A 472 -15.22 -3.37 29.24
N GLU A 473 -14.24 -2.46 29.28
CA GLU A 473 -14.42 -1.07 28.82
C GLU A 473 -13.96 -0.85 27.37
N THR A 474 -13.10 -1.72 26.84
CA THR A 474 -12.49 -1.55 25.52
C THR A 474 -12.71 -2.76 24.61
N ALA A 475 -12.68 -2.55 23.29
CA ALA A 475 -12.74 -3.62 22.30
C ALA A 475 -11.64 -4.68 22.52
N LEU A 476 -10.46 -4.27 22.97
CA LEU A 476 -9.39 -5.20 23.33
C LEU A 476 -9.77 -6.09 24.51
N ASP A 477 -10.45 -5.56 25.54
CA ASP A 477 -10.85 -6.37 26.69
C ASP A 477 -11.82 -7.48 26.26
N VAL A 478 -12.79 -7.16 25.39
CA VAL A 478 -13.71 -8.15 24.80
C VAL A 478 -12.95 -9.25 24.06
N VAL A 479 -11.99 -8.86 23.20
CA VAL A 479 -11.20 -9.80 22.41
C VAL A 479 -10.28 -10.65 23.29
N LEU A 480 -9.68 -10.07 24.34
CA LEU A 480 -8.84 -10.79 25.30
C LEU A 480 -9.66 -11.78 26.13
N GLN A 481 -10.89 -11.42 26.52
CA GLN A 481 -11.80 -12.36 27.20
C GLN A 481 -12.15 -13.55 26.30
N ALA A 482 -12.53 -13.29 25.05
CA ALA A 482 -12.83 -14.33 24.06
C ALA A 482 -11.61 -15.24 23.81
N TRP A 483 -10.44 -14.63 23.63
CA TRP A 483 -9.19 -15.35 23.45
C TRP A 483 -8.80 -16.19 24.66
N SER A 484 -8.91 -15.63 25.87
CA SER A 484 -8.63 -16.31 27.12
C SER A 484 -9.54 -17.51 27.28
N LYS A 485 -10.83 -17.36 26.94
CA LYS A 485 -11.79 -18.46 26.96
C LYS A 485 -11.35 -19.61 26.05
N VAL A 486 -10.96 -19.34 24.82
CA VAL A 486 -10.47 -20.36 23.87
C VAL A 486 -9.18 -21.02 24.36
N CYS A 487 -8.27 -20.26 24.96
CA CYS A 487 -7.00 -20.79 25.49
C CYS A 487 -7.16 -21.55 26.82
N SER A 488 -8.17 -21.22 27.61
CA SER A 488 -8.35 -21.68 29.00
C SER A 488 -8.77 -23.14 29.17
N GLU A 489 -9.02 -23.90 28.09
CA GLU A 489 -9.14 -25.37 28.17
C GLU A 489 -7.83 -26.07 28.61
N ARG A 490 -6.74 -25.31 28.80
CA ARG A 490 -5.45 -25.82 29.31
C ARG A 490 -5.13 -25.48 30.76
N VAL A 491 -6.00 -24.80 31.50
CA VAL A 491 -5.77 -24.51 32.94
C VAL A 491 -7.10 -24.52 33.68
N ASP A 492 -7.29 -25.52 34.56
CA ASP A 492 -8.45 -25.69 35.46
C ASP A 492 -8.65 -24.46 36.37
N SER A 493 -9.29 -23.41 35.87
CA SER A 493 -9.68 -22.27 36.68
C SER A 493 -10.99 -21.69 36.16
N THR A 494 -12.06 -21.98 36.89
CA THR A 494 -13.44 -21.53 36.69
C THR A 494 -13.75 -20.18 37.36
N ALA A 495 -12.73 -19.42 37.79
CA ALA A 495 -12.94 -18.11 38.39
C ALA A 495 -13.48 -17.13 37.33
N MET A 496 -14.61 -16.48 37.63
CA MET A 496 -15.12 -15.38 36.81
C MET A 496 -14.10 -14.23 36.88
N LEU A 497 -13.59 -13.80 35.73
CA LEU A 497 -12.74 -12.62 35.60
C LEU A 497 -13.62 -11.41 35.87
N SER A 498 -13.44 -10.78 37.03
CA SER A 498 -14.32 -9.68 37.46
C SER A 498 -13.65 -8.31 37.39
N ASP A 499 -12.32 -8.26 37.17
CA ASP A 499 -11.55 -7.02 37.00
C ASP A 499 -10.56 -7.10 35.82
N ARG A 500 -10.27 -5.95 35.21
CA ARG A 500 -9.39 -5.79 34.05
C ARG A 500 -7.95 -6.26 34.32
N SER A 501 -7.45 -6.03 35.53
CA SER A 501 -6.13 -6.53 35.93
C SER A 501 -6.09 -8.06 36.00
N GLU A 502 -7.14 -8.73 36.47
CA GLU A 502 -7.23 -10.20 36.49
C GLU A 502 -7.21 -10.78 35.07
N LEU A 503 -7.90 -10.12 34.13
CA LEU A 503 -7.88 -10.50 32.72
C LEU A 503 -6.46 -10.42 32.14
N TYR A 504 -5.73 -9.34 32.41
CA TYR A 504 -4.38 -9.15 31.88
C TYR A 504 -3.37 -10.12 32.50
N GLU A 505 -3.44 -10.35 33.82
CA GLU A 505 -2.62 -11.39 34.47
C GLU A 505 -2.89 -12.77 33.87
N ARG A 506 -4.17 -13.10 33.63
CA ARG A 506 -4.53 -14.38 33.01
C ARG A 506 -3.97 -14.53 31.60
N VAL A 507 -3.97 -13.45 30.81
CA VAL A 507 -3.39 -13.44 29.47
C VAL A 507 -1.88 -13.67 29.53
N LEU A 508 -1.20 -13.00 30.46
CA LEU A 508 0.24 -13.15 30.69
C LEU A 508 0.58 -14.59 31.12
N GLU A 509 -0.20 -15.20 32.02
CA GLU A 509 -0.01 -16.60 32.42
C GLU A 509 -0.01 -17.57 31.23
N ILE A 510 -0.99 -17.42 30.33
CA ILE A 510 -1.13 -18.26 29.14
C ILE A 510 0.07 -18.07 28.20
N GLU A 511 0.46 -16.81 27.95
CA GLU A 511 1.57 -16.50 27.05
C GLU A 511 2.91 -16.99 27.61
N PHE A 512 3.22 -16.74 28.89
CA PHE A 512 4.46 -17.24 29.49
C PHE A 512 4.48 -18.77 29.64
N ALA A 513 3.32 -19.42 29.83
CA ALA A 513 3.24 -20.88 29.77
C ALA A 513 3.61 -21.41 28.38
N GLN A 514 3.30 -20.67 27.30
CA GLN A 514 3.76 -20.99 25.96
C GLN A 514 5.27 -20.78 25.82
N TRP A 515 5.83 -19.68 26.35
CA TRP A 515 7.28 -19.41 26.29
C TRP A 515 8.09 -20.53 26.94
N ARG A 516 7.61 -21.06 28.07
CA ARG A 516 8.27 -22.14 28.82
C ARG A 516 8.26 -23.49 28.10
N LYS A 517 7.57 -23.64 26.97
CA LYS A 517 7.71 -24.81 26.08
C LYS A 517 9.06 -24.82 25.37
N ALA A 518 9.70 -23.66 25.22
CA ALA A 518 11.09 -23.60 24.76
C ALA A 518 12.01 -24.17 25.86
N PRO A 519 12.85 -25.19 25.58
CA PRO A 519 13.63 -25.87 26.61
C PRO A 519 14.51 -24.95 27.46
N ILE A 520 15.09 -23.90 26.86
CA ILE A 520 15.94 -22.94 27.58
C ILE A 520 15.16 -22.06 28.58
N LEU A 521 13.85 -21.89 28.38
CA LEU A 521 12.98 -21.08 29.24
C LEU A 521 12.20 -21.91 30.26
N ALA A 522 12.20 -23.25 30.14
CA ALA A 522 11.48 -24.13 31.04
C ALA A 522 11.95 -24.00 32.50
N GLU A 523 13.25 -23.79 32.71
CA GLU A 523 13.91 -23.65 34.01
C GLU A 523 13.91 -22.20 34.54
N VAL A 524 13.52 -21.22 33.72
CA VAL A 524 13.49 -19.80 34.10
C VAL A 524 12.26 -19.53 34.97
N SER A 525 12.44 -18.79 36.07
CA SER A 525 11.32 -18.46 36.94
C SER A 525 10.34 -17.49 36.27
N ASN A 526 9.04 -17.62 36.56
CA ASN A 526 8.03 -16.69 36.03
C ASN A 526 8.40 -15.24 36.33
N ARG A 527 8.88 -14.94 37.54
CA ARG A 527 9.34 -13.61 37.94
C ARG A 527 10.42 -13.04 37.02
N HIS A 528 11.38 -13.87 36.60
CA HIS A 528 12.46 -13.45 35.68
C HIS A 528 11.95 -13.25 34.24
N LEU A 529 11.01 -14.09 33.78
CA LEU A 529 10.36 -13.89 32.48
C LEU A 529 9.54 -12.60 32.44
N HIS A 530 8.80 -12.30 33.51
CA HIS A 530 8.02 -11.06 33.65
C HIS A 530 8.94 -9.83 33.63
N ARG A 531 10.06 -9.88 34.36
CA ARG A 531 11.06 -8.80 34.35
C ARG A 531 11.69 -8.59 32.97
N ALA A 532 12.04 -9.67 32.28
CA ALA A 532 12.57 -9.61 30.92
C ALA A 532 11.57 -8.95 29.97
N ALA A 533 10.33 -9.45 29.93
CA ALA A 533 9.29 -8.90 29.07
C ALA A 533 8.94 -7.44 29.42
N ALA A 534 8.85 -7.09 30.71
CA ALA A 534 8.63 -5.70 31.15
C ALA A 534 9.76 -4.78 30.71
N THR A 535 11.01 -5.23 30.84
CA THR A 535 12.20 -4.47 30.42
C THR A 535 12.19 -4.25 28.92
N LEU A 536 11.94 -5.30 28.12
CA LEU A 536 11.88 -5.18 26.66
C LEU A 536 10.73 -4.28 26.22
N SER A 537 9.56 -4.36 26.85
CA SER A 537 8.44 -3.46 26.53
C SER A 537 8.73 -2.00 26.91
N LEU A 538 9.42 -1.76 28.02
CA LEU A 538 9.79 -0.41 28.45
C LEU A 538 10.88 0.19 27.56
N VAL A 539 11.92 -0.58 27.23
CA VAL A 539 13.06 -0.12 26.42
C VAL A 539 12.74 -0.10 24.93
N SER A 540 11.91 -1.05 24.48
CA SER A 540 11.54 -1.24 23.07
C SER A 540 12.77 -1.28 22.13
N PRO A 541 13.75 -2.18 22.36
CA PRO A 541 14.94 -2.29 21.50
C PRO A 541 14.54 -2.65 20.06
N ALA A 542 15.38 -2.34 19.07
CA ALA A 542 15.13 -2.77 17.69
C ALA A 542 15.05 -4.31 17.61
N SER A 543 14.42 -4.82 16.54
CA SER A 543 14.36 -6.26 16.23
C SER A 543 15.71 -6.81 15.77
N ASP A 544 16.69 -6.73 16.67
CA ASP A 544 18.06 -7.15 16.52
C ASP A 544 18.50 -7.89 17.79
N GLU A 545 19.16 -9.04 17.61
CA GLU A 545 19.53 -9.93 18.71
C GLU A 545 20.53 -9.27 19.67
N GLU A 546 21.45 -8.44 19.15
CA GLU A 546 22.45 -7.75 19.96
C GLU A 546 21.80 -6.65 20.81
N GLN A 547 20.85 -5.89 20.25
CA GLN A 547 20.10 -4.90 21.01
C GLN A 547 19.22 -5.52 22.10
N VAL A 548 18.57 -6.66 21.80
CA VAL A 548 17.77 -7.39 22.79
C VAL A 548 18.66 -7.98 23.89
N ASP A 549 19.82 -8.58 23.54
CA ASP A 549 20.79 -9.06 24.53
C ASP A 549 21.29 -7.92 25.43
N ALA A 550 21.58 -6.75 24.85
CA ALA A 550 22.01 -5.57 25.58
C ALA A 550 20.93 -5.08 26.57
N ALA A 551 19.67 -5.01 26.16
CA ALA A 551 18.56 -4.65 27.05
C ALA A 551 18.39 -5.65 28.20
N LEU A 552 18.49 -6.96 27.91
CA LEU A 552 18.42 -8.01 28.93
C LEU A 552 19.63 -7.99 29.88
N SER A 553 20.81 -7.54 29.44
CA SER A 553 22.04 -7.52 30.24
C SER A 553 21.96 -6.63 31.48
N VAL A 554 20.99 -5.70 31.53
CA VAL A 554 20.75 -4.81 32.68
C VAL A 554 20.15 -5.58 33.86
N LEU A 555 19.46 -6.70 33.59
CA LEU A 555 18.81 -7.49 34.62
C LEU A 555 19.84 -8.32 35.41
N PRO A 556 19.83 -8.29 36.76
CA PRO A 556 20.81 -9.00 37.59
C PRO A 556 20.90 -10.50 37.31
N GLU A 557 19.77 -11.13 37.00
CA GLU A 557 19.67 -12.55 36.67
C GLU A 557 20.28 -12.94 35.31
N TRP A 558 20.49 -11.97 34.41
CA TRP A 558 20.95 -12.20 33.04
C TRP A 558 22.34 -11.61 32.75
N ASN A 559 22.87 -10.76 33.64
CA ASN A 559 24.10 -10.00 33.37
C ASN A 559 25.35 -10.87 33.12
N SER A 560 25.47 -12.00 33.82
CA SER A 560 26.62 -12.93 33.75
C SER A 560 26.39 -14.16 32.86
N GLU A 561 25.17 -14.35 32.36
CA GLU A 561 24.72 -15.57 31.66
C GLU A 561 24.76 -15.40 30.13
N HIS A 562 25.89 -14.91 29.59
CA HIS A 562 26.00 -14.44 28.19
C HIS A 562 25.45 -15.42 27.14
N LEU A 563 25.82 -16.71 27.20
CA LEU A 563 25.36 -17.70 26.21
C LEU A 563 23.87 -18.01 26.33
N ARG A 564 23.32 -18.01 27.55
CA ARG A 564 21.89 -18.26 27.76
C ARG A 564 21.06 -17.04 27.40
N ARG A 565 21.55 -15.83 27.73
CA ARG A 565 20.94 -14.56 27.39
C ARG A 565 20.89 -14.34 25.87
N GLY A 566 21.99 -14.61 25.15
CA GLY A 566 22.01 -14.51 23.69
C GLY A 566 21.01 -15.46 23.02
N ARG A 567 20.93 -16.72 23.47
CA ARG A 567 19.91 -17.66 22.99
C ARG A 567 18.49 -17.25 23.36
N PHE A 568 18.29 -16.60 24.51
CA PHE A 568 16.99 -16.06 24.87
C PHE A 568 16.61 -14.88 23.97
N ALA A 569 17.55 -13.97 23.68
CA ALA A 569 17.37 -12.88 22.74
C ALA A 569 17.00 -13.40 21.34
N GLU A 570 17.73 -14.40 20.82
CA GLU A 570 17.45 -15.09 19.57
C GLU A 570 16.00 -15.62 19.53
N LEU A 571 15.57 -16.35 20.56
CA LEU A 571 14.20 -16.87 20.65
C LEU A 571 13.14 -15.77 20.70
N LEU A 572 13.40 -14.67 21.40
CA LEU A 572 12.47 -13.55 21.49
C LEU A 572 12.31 -12.86 20.14
N VAL A 573 13.42 -12.59 19.44
CA VAL A 573 13.41 -11.93 18.12
C VAL A 573 12.79 -12.84 17.05
N GLN A 574 13.18 -14.12 17.03
CA GLN A 574 12.84 -15.00 15.91
C GLN A 574 11.50 -15.72 16.08
N ALA A 575 11.04 -15.97 17.32
CA ALA A 575 9.90 -16.86 17.57
C ALA A 575 8.83 -16.27 18.50
N LEU A 576 9.19 -15.75 19.68
CA LEU A 576 8.22 -15.46 20.75
C LEU A 576 7.61 -14.06 20.66
N LEU A 577 8.45 -13.04 20.48
CA LEU A 577 8.00 -11.65 20.32
C LEU A 577 8.07 -11.18 18.87
N ARG A 578 8.47 -12.07 17.94
CA ARG A 578 8.63 -11.82 16.51
C ARG A 578 7.64 -10.80 16.01
N THR A 579 8.15 -9.66 15.56
CA THR A 579 7.38 -8.65 14.86
C THR A 579 7.65 -8.73 13.37
N ASP A 580 6.95 -7.93 12.58
CA ASP A 580 7.50 -7.57 11.27
C ASP A 580 8.87 -6.95 11.49
N SER A 581 9.82 -7.23 10.59
CA SER A 581 11.26 -6.98 10.70
C SER A 581 11.68 -5.52 11.01
N GLU A 582 10.71 -4.63 11.18
CA GLU A 582 10.89 -3.19 11.37
C GLU A 582 10.26 -2.66 12.67
N LYS A 583 9.66 -3.50 13.51
CA LYS A 583 9.12 -3.06 14.81
C LYS A 583 10.10 -3.36 15.95
N PRO A 584 10.06 -2.57 17.03
CA PRO A 584 10.83 -2.89 18.22
C PRO A 584 10.28 -4.15 18.91
N ILE A 585 11.15 -4.84 19.64
CA ILE A 585 10.80 -6.02 20.42
C ILE A 585 10.14 -5.58 21.72
N CYS A 586 8.83 -5.73 21.79
CA CYS A 586 8.02 -5.47 22.97
C CYS A 586 6.90 -6.50 23.10
N LEU A 587 6.38 -6.68 24.32
CA LEU A 587 5.13 -7.40 24.51
C LEU A 587 3.99 -6.59 23.88
N GLN A 588 3.08 -7.26 23.18
CA GLN A 588 1.89 -6.65 22.60
C GLN A 588 0.67 -7.52 22.92
N PRO A 589 -0.51 -6.93 23.15
CA PRO A 589 -0.87 -5.53 22.94
C PRO A 589 -0.46 -4.58 24.09
N ASP A 590 -0.29 -3.28 23.79
CA ASP A 590 0.25 -2.30 24.75
C ASP A 590 -0.46 -2.26 26.11
N PRO A 591 -1.80 -2.34 26.24
CA PRO A 591 -2.42 -2.31 27.57
C PRO A 591 -1.97 -3.47 28.48
N VAL A 592 -1.67 -4.63 27.91
CA VAL A 592 -1.12 -5.78 28.65
C VAL A 592 0.34 -5.54 29.02
N ALA A 593 1.11 -4.91 28.12
CA ALA A 593 2.49 -4.53 28.39
C ALA A 593 2.61 -3.43 29.44
N ASP A 594 1.78 -2.38 29.36
CA ASP A 594 1.69 -1.29 30.33
C ASP A 594 1.35 -1.84 31.73
N HIS A 595 0.37 -2.75 31.81
CA HIS A 595 0.04 -3.45 33.05
C HIS A 595 1.23 -4.23 33.60
N LEU A 596 1.94 -5.01 32.77
CA LEU A 596 3.12 -5.76 33.18
C LEU A 596 4.26 -4.84 33.68
N ILE A 597 4.52 -3.73 32.98
CA ILE A 597 5.52 -2.72 33.36
C ILE A 597 5.18 -2.15 34.74
N LEU A 598 3.93 -1.74 34.95
CA LEU A 598 3.47 -1.18 36.22
C LEU A 598 3.57 -2.21 37.37
N THR A 599 3.15 -3.45 37.15
CA THR A 599 3.23 -4.52 38.15
C THR A 599 4.67 -4.86 38.52
N VAL A 600 5.59 -4.91 37.56
CA VAL A 600 6.99 -5.26 37.80
C VAL A 600 7.77 -4.11 38.45
N PHE A 601 7.71 -2.92 37.86
CA PHE A 601 8.54 -1.78 38.27
C PHE A 601 7.91 -0.93 39.37
N GLY A 602 6.58 -0.90 39.49
CA GLY A 602 5.90 -0.26 40.64
C GLY A 602 6.33 -0.87 41.98
N ASN A 603 6.71 -2.15 41.97
CA ASN A 603 7.23 -2.87 43.13
C ASN A 603 8.78 -2.85 43.23
N ASN A 604 9.50 -2.29 42.24
CA ASN A 604 10.96 -2.30 42.16
C ASN A 604 11.51 -1.00 41.50
N PRO A 605 11.34 0.18 42.12
CA PRO A 605 11.74 1.46 41.51
C PRO A 605 13.26 1.57 41.24
N GLU A 606 14.10 0.99 42.10
CA GLU A 606 15.57 1.00 41.89
C GLU A 606 15.98 0.30 40.59
N LEU A 607 15.23 -0.73 40.19
CA LEU A 607 15.48 -1.45 38.94
C LEU A 607 15.06 -0.60 37.73
N LEU A 608 13.97 0.16 37.87
CA LEU A 608 13.53 1.10 36.84
C LEU A 608 14.60 2.17 36.57
N ASP A 609 15.13 2.77 37.64
CA ASP A 609 16.20 3.77 37.54
C ASP A 609 17.45 3.20 36.83
N ALA A 610 17.85 1.98 37.19
CA ALA A 610 18.99 1.31 36.56
C ALA A 610 18.80 1.07 35.05
N ILE A 611 17.57 0.79 34.61
CA ILE A 611 17.23 0.59 33.20
C ILE A 611 17.24 1.92 32.45
N LEU A 612 16.61 2.96 33.01
CA LEU A 612 16.54 4.27 32.36
C LEU A 612 17.92 4.94 32.24
N LEU A 613 18.75 4.88 33.30
CA LEU A 613 20.09 5.50 33.33
C LEU A 613 21.06 4.88 32.30
N ARG A 614 20.92 3.60 31.96
CA ARG A 614 21.77 2.97 30.93
C ARG A 614 21.34 3.30 29.51
N ASN A 615 20.06 3.58 29.29
CA ASN A 615 19.54 3.90 27.97
C ASN A 615 19.77 5.36 27.56
N GLU A 616 19.97 6.29 28.50
CA GLU A 616 20.44 7.64 28.18
C GLU A 616 21.85 7.66 27.54
N GLY A 617 22.63 6.57 27.69
CA GLY A 617 23.95 6.41 27.07
C GLY A 617 23.95 5.82 25.66
N VAL A 618 22.82 5.32 25.16
CA VAL A 618 22.68 4.69 23.83
C VAL A 618 21.56 5.39 23.07
N GLY A 619 21.86 6.58 22.55
CA GLY A 619 21.19 7.20 21.41
C GLY A 619 19.65 7.17 21.39
N CYS A 620 19.00 7.86 22.33
CA CYS A 620 17.68 8.43 22.10
C CYS A 620 17.79 9.95 22.28
N GLY A 621 17.82 10.67 21.15
CA GLY A 621 17.57 12.11 21.15
C GLY A 621 16.13 12.35 21.59
N CYS A 622 15.97 13.19 22.62
CA CYS A 622 14.70 13.78 23.03
C CYS A 622 14.04 14.56 21.88
#